data_AF-A0A482VP34-F1
#
_entry.id   AF-A0A482VP34-F1
#
_cell.length_a   1.000
_cell.length_b   1.000
_cell.length_c   1.000
_cell.angle_alpha   90.00
_cell.angle_beta   90.00
_cell.angle_gamma   90.00
#
_symmetry.space_group_name_H-M   'P 1'
#
loop_
_entity.id
_entity.type
_entity.pdbx_description
1 polymer ?
#
loop_
_entity_poly.entity_id
_entity_poly.type
_entity_poly.pdbx_seq_one_letter_code
_entity_poly.pdbx_strand_id
1 'polypeptide(L)'
;MENEPRTSIRRLAQQMDLSVGTCHAILRKDMHIYPYKITSVQELLPVDPPRRLEFCNWFLNGLNNDDMLIIITLKVFLRMKHGFTELGML
;
A
#
# COMPACT_ATOMS: atom_id res chain seq x y z
N MET A 1 -6.93 -22.81 -1.15
CA MET A 1 -6.54 -21.42 -0.83
C MET A 1 -6.10 -20.61 -2.04
N GLU A 2 -5.38 -21.20 -3.00
CA GLU A 2 -4.93 -20.50 -4.21
C GLU A 2 -6.11 -19.92 -5.03
N ASN A 3 -7.26 -20.60 -5.00
CA ASN A 3 -8.50 -20.14 -5.64
C ASN A 3 -9.35 -19.17 -4.80
N GLU A 4 -8.97 -18.87 -3.54
CA GLU A 4 -9.79 -18.02 -2.65
C GLU A 4 -8.94 -17.23 -1.61
N PRO A 5 -8.14 -16.24 -2.06
CA PRO A 5 -7.14 -15.55 -1.22
C PRO A 5 -7.75 -14.64 -0.13
N ARG A 6 -9.08 -14.55 -0.05
CA ARG A 6 -9.81 -13.65 0.85
C ARG A 6 -10.23 -14.29 2.16
N THR A 7 -10.10 -15.61 2.30
CA THR A 7 -10.55 -16.32 3.50
C THR A 7 -9.53 -16.19 4.62
N SER A 8 -9.93 -15.59 5.75
CA SER A 8 -9.05 -15.44 6.91
C SER A 8 -8.78 -16.78 7.60
N ILE A 9 -7.61 -16.91 8.23
CA ILE A 9 -7.22 -18.12 8.98
C ILE A 9 -8.23 -18.42 10.10
N ARG A 10 -8.81 -17.40 10.74
CA ARG A 10 -9.86 -17.58 11.76
C ARG A 10 -11.12 -18.23 11.19
N ARG A 11 -11.55 -17.80 10.00
CA ARG A 11 -12.73 -18.36 9.34
C ARG A 11 -12.47 -19.80 8.89
N LEU A 12 -11.29 -20.06 8.35
CA LEU A 12 -10.84 -21.42 8.03
C LEU A 12 -10.83 -22.31 9.27
N ALA A 13 -10.27 -21.83 10.39
CA ALA A 13 -10.20 -22.57 11.64
C ALA A 13 -11.59 -22.95 12.16
N GLN A 14 -12.56 -22.04 12.06
CA GLN A 14 -13.97 -22.32 12.36
C GLN A 14 -14.60 -23.35 11.42
N GLN A 15 -14.29 -23.30 10.12
CA GLN A 15 -14.82 -24.26 9.14
C GLN A 15 -14.26 -25.66 9.32
N MET A 16 -12.99 -25.75 9.73
CA MET A 16 -12.28 -27.02 9.90
C MET A 16 -12.35 -27.57 11.33
N ASP A 17 -12.99 -26.84 12.25
CA ASP A 17 -13.03 -27.13 13.69
C ASP A 17 -11.63 -27.36 14.30
N LEU A 18 -10.68 -26.49 13.91
CA LEU A 18 -9.29 -26.52 14.37
C LEU A 18 -8.94 -25.25 15.14
N SER A 19 -7.90 -25.33 15.96
CA SER A 19 -7.31 -24.11 16.51
C SER A 19 -6.68 -23.26 15.41
N VAL A 20 -6.72 -21.93 15.56
CA VAL A 20 -6.09 -20.99 14.62
C VAL A 20 -4.60 -21.27 14.46
N GLY A 21 -3.91 -21.65 15.54
CA GLY A 21 -2.48 -21.98 15.53
C GLY A 21 -2.18 -23.23 14.70
N THR A 22 -3.02 -24.26 14.83
CA THR A 22 -2.93 -25.49 14.03
C THR A 22 -3.13 -25.19 12.56
N CYS A 23 -4.19 -24.44 12.20
CA CYS A 23 -4.41 -24.01 10.81
C CYS A 23 -3.22 -23.21 10.26
N HIS A 24 -2.66 -22.30 11.05
CA HIS A 24 -1.50 -21.51 10.64
C HIS A 24 -0.24 -22.38 10.40
N ALA A 25 -0.01 -23.38 11.27
CA ALA A 25 1.11 -24.31 11.12
C ALA A 25 0.98 -25.13 9.84
N ILE A 26 -0.19 -25.70 9.57
CA ILE A 26 -0.47 -26.48 8.35
C ILE A 26 -0.31 -25.61 7.11
N LEU A 27 -0.87 -24.40 7.12
CA LEU A 27 -0.75 -23.44 6.01
C LEU A 27 0.71 -23.15 5.66
N ARG A 28 1.55 -22.92 6.66
CA ARG A 28 2.93 -22.49 6.44
C ARG A 28 3.90 -23.65 6.19
N LYS A 29 3.74 -24.76 6.92
CA LYS A 29 4.68 -25.90 6.89
C LYS A 29 4.32 -26.92 5.83
N ASP A 30 3.05 -27.27 5.70
CA ASP A 30 2.61 -28.37 4.84
C ASP A 30 2.19 -27.87 3.46
N MET A 31 1.56 -26.68 3.40
CA MET A 31 1.09 -26.10 2.14
C MET A 31 1.97 -24.97 1.60
N HIS A 32 2.99 -24.52 2.35
CA HIS A 32 3.88 -23.41 2.00
C HIS A 32 3.15 -22.12 1.57
N ILE A 33 1.99 -21.87 2.15
CA ILE A 33 1.20 -20.66 1.94
C ILE A 33 1.57 -19.64 3.02
N TYR A 34 1.76 -18.39 2.59
CA TYR A 34 2.03 -17.25 3.47
C TYR A 34 0.85 -16.30 3.42
N PRO A 35 -0.16 -16.46 4.32
CA PRO A 35 -1.34 -15.62 4.31
C PRO A 35 -0.95 -14.16 4.58
N TYR A 36 -1.28 -13.28 3.65
CA TYR A 36 -1.13 -11.83 3.80
C TYR A 36 -2.51 -11.18 3.85
N LYS A 37 -2.62 -10.10 4.62
CA LYS A 37 -3.86 -9.31 4.65
C LYS A 37 -3.84 -8.32 3.49
N ILE A 38 -4.71 -8.52 2.50
CA ILE A 38 -4.98 -7.50 1.48
C ILE A 38 -5.68 -6.33 2.17
N THR A 39 -4.99 -5.21 2.31
CA THR A 39 -5.61 -3.96 2.75
C THR A 39 -6.14 -3.24 1.53
N SER A 40 -7.45 -3.03 1.47
CA SER A 40 -8.02 -2.11 0.48
C SER A 40 -7.57 -0.70 0.86
N VAL A 41 -6.76 -0.10 0.00
CA VAL A 41 -6.43 1.32 0.06
C VAL A 41 -7.37 2.09 -0.87
N GLN A 42 -7.33 3.42 -0.81
CA GLN A 42 -8.06 4.29 -1.74
C GLN A 42 -7.80 3.84 -3.19
N GLU A 43 -8.87 3.67 -3.96
CA GLU A 43 -8.77 3.33 -5.39
C GLU A 43 -8.06 4.46 -6.14
N LEU A 44 -7.11 4.09 -7.00
CA LEU A 44 -6.40 5.05 -7.83
C LEU A 44 -7.31 5.46 -8.98
N LEU A 45 -7.65 6.75 -9.02
CA LEU A 45 -8.34 7.34 -10.14
C LEU A 45 -7.40 7.39 -11.35
N PRO A 46 -7.92 7.40 -12.59
CA PRO A 46 -7.10 7.51 -13.80
C PRO A 46 -6.15 8.72 -13.83
N VAL A 47 -6.47 9.76 -13.06
CA VAL A 47 -5.66 10.99 -12.91
C VAL A 47 -4.49 10.83 -11.92
N ASP A 48 -4.51 9.81 -11.06
CA ASP A 48 -3.52 9.66 -10.00
C ASP A 48 -2.16 9.16 -10.51
N PRO A 49 -2.05 8.18 -11.43
CA PRO A 49 -0.77 7.74 -11.97
C PRO A 49 0.12 8.87 -12.53
N PRO A 50 -0.36 9.77 -13.42
CA PRO A 50 0.48 10.85 -13.93
C PRO A 50 0.88 11.85 -12.83
N ARG A 51 -0.06 12.24 -11.94
CA ARG A 51 0.24 13.15 -10.82
C ARG A 51 1.27 12.59 -9.85
N ARG A 52 1.18 11.29 -9.56
CA ARG A 52 2.15 10.59 -8.70
C ARG A 52 3.52 10.55 -9.36
N LEU A 53 3.58 10.29 -10.67
CA LEU A 53 4.84 10.27 -11.42
C LEU A 53 5.50 11.66 -11.44
N GLU A 54 4.73 12.71 -11.69
CA GLU A 54 5.21 14.10 -11.64
C GLU A 54 5.77 14.47 -10.26
N PHE A 55 5.05 14.10 -9.20
CA PHE A 55 5.53 14.30 -7.82
C PHE A 55 6.84 13.57 -7.56
N CYS A 56 6.94 12.29 -7.94
CA CYS A 56 8.16 11.49 -7.77
C CYS A 56 9.34 12.12 -8.52
N ASN A 57 9.14 12.55 -9.77
CA ASN A 57 10.18 13.18 -10.57
C ASN A 57 10.64 14.51 -9.96
N TRP A 58 9.70 15.36 -9.53
CA TRP A 58 10.02 16.60 -8.81
C TRP A 58 10.82 16.32 -7.52
N PHE A 59 10.41 15.29 -6.77
CA PHE A 59 11.07 14.91 -5.52
C PHE A 59 12.50 14.42 -5.75
N LEU A 60 12.70 13.53 -6.71
CA LEU A 60 14.01 12.99 -7.08
C LEU A 60 14.95 14.07 -7.61
N ASN A 61 14.44 14.99 -8.43
CA ASN A 61 15.22 16.14 -8.89
C ASN A 61 15.60 17.07 -7.74
N GLY A 62 14.72 17.22 -6.74
CA GLY A 62 15.02 17.95 -5.52
C GLY A 62 16.16 17.32 -4.72
N LEU A 63 16.15 16.00 -4.54
CA LEU A 63 17.18 15.27 -3.78
C LEU A 63 18.59 15.39 -4.38
N ASN A 64 18.69 15.53 -5.71
CA ASN A 64 19.98 15.68 -6.39
C ASN A 64 20.59 17.09 -6.24
N ASN A 65 19.84 18.04 -5.68
CA ASN A 65 20.32 19.37 -5.35
C ASN A 65 20.41 19.45 -3.82
N ASP A 66 21.64 19.46 -3.26
CA ASP A 66 21.93 19.28 -1.82
C ASP A 66 21.19 20.23 -0.85
N ASP A 67 20.54 21.29 -1.36
CA ASP A 67 19.78 22.29 -0.59
C ASP A 67 18.35 21.86 -0.18
N MET A 68 17.84 20.71 -0.63
CA MET A 68 16.41 20.37 -0.51
C MET A 68 16.02 19.51 0.70
N LEU A 69 16.97 18.99 1.50
CA LEU A 69 16.65 18.10 2.62
C LEU A 69 15.79 18.75 3.73
N ILE A 70 15.89 20.07 3.93
CA ILE A 70 15.09 20.81 4.93
C ILE A 70 13.71 21.19 4.37
N ILE A 71 13.62 21.48 3.07
CA ILE A 71 12.37 21.87 2.42
C ILE A 71 11.43 20.67 2.25
N ILE A 72 11.98 19.49 1.98
CA ILE A 72 11.21 18.26 1.79
C ILE A 72 10.29 17.97 2.98
N THR A 73 10.77 18.07 4.22
CA THR A 73 9.98 17.69 5.40
C THR A 73 8.76 18.60 5.61
N LEU A 74 8.90 19.91 5.37
CA LEU A 74 7.80 20.87 5.53
C LEU A 74 6.90 20.94 4.29
N LYS A 75 7.47 20.89 3.10
CA LYS A 75 6.76 21.06 1.83
C LYS A 75 6.03 19.79 1.41
N VAL A 76 6.55 18.60 1.71
CA VAL A 76 5.80 17.33 1.56
C VAL A 76 4.63 17.30 2.55
N PHE A 77 4.81 17.75 3.80
CA PHE A 77 3.71 17.85 4.76
C PHE A 77 2.62 18.82 4.29
N LEU A 78 2.99 20.00 3.79
CA LEU A 78 2.03 20.98 3.25
C LEU A 78 1.37 20.52 1.94
N ARG A 79 2.11 19.88 1.03
CA ARG A 79 1.62 19.34 -0.25
C ARG A 79 0.74 18.09 -0.07
N MET A 80 0.92 17.32 1.01
CA MET A 80 0.02 16.22 1.37
C MET A 80 -1.24 16.71 2.08
N LYS A 81 -1.19 17.83 2.82
CA LYS A 81 -2.37 18.41 3.49
C LYS A 81 -3.26 19.24 2.57
N HIS A 82 -2.66 19.96 1.62
CA HIS A 82 -3.38 20.69 0.58
C HIS A 82 -3.30 19.87 -0.69
N GLY A 83 -4.34 19.08 -0.94
CA GLY A 83 -4.50 18.30 -2.16
C GLY A 83 -4.12 19.14 -3.39
N PHE A 84 -3.57 18.47 -4.39
CA PHE A 84 -3.08 19.03 -5.65
C PHE A 84 -4.25 19.60 -6.48
N THR A 85 -4.87 20.68 -6.02
CA THR A 85 -6.05 21.30 -6.63
C THR A 85 -5.72 22.64 -7.27
N GLU A 86 -4.51 22.87 -7.76
CA GLU A 86 -4.29 23.97 -8.69
C GLU A 86 -3.26 23.56 -9.74
N LEU A 87 -3.61 23.83 -10.99
CA LEU A 87 -2.92 23.62 -12.27
C LEU A 87 -3.37 22.39 -13.07
N GLY A 88 -4.38 22.66 -13.89
CA GLY A 88 -4.84 21.80 -14.97
C GLY A 88 -6.07 22.39 -15.68
N MET A 89 -6.06 23.70 -15.94
CA MET A 89 -7.00 24.34 -16.86
C MET A 89 -6.20 25.32 -17.73
N LEU A 90 -5.62 24.76 -18.80
CA LEU A 90 -5.40 25.32 -20.14
C LEU A 90 -4.55 24.30 -20.93
#